data_AF-A0A223KL69-F1
#
_entry.id   AF-A0A223KL69-F1
#
_cell.length_a   1.000
_cell.length_b   1.000
_cell.length_c   1.000
_cell.angle_alpha   90.00
_cell.angle_beta   90.00
_cell.angle_gamma   90.00
#
_symmetry.space_group_name_H-M   'P 1'
#
loop_
_entity.id
_entity.type
_entity.pdbx_description
1 polymer ?
#
loop_
_entity_poly.entity_id
_entity_poly.type
_entity_poly.pdbx_seq_one_letter_code
_entity_poly.pdbx_strand_id
1 'polypeptide(L)'
;MPLSINQRKDLRKNLLEEVYENYFKKNGAPFTQTKEELRADKEKDLAYQYLQEKGLITCTQMGNYIQIKPTVHGIDYVESLEK
;
A
#
# COMPACT_ATOMS: atom_id res chain seq x y z
N MET A 1 3.95 -12.42 -16.59
CA MET A 1 4.81 -13.38 -15.87
C MET A 1 4.73 -13.06 -14.39
N PRO A 2 4.71 -14.04 -13.47
CA PRO A 2 4.75 -13.76 -12.04
C PRO A 2 6.06 -13.09 -11.65
N LEU A 3 6.02 -12.13 -10.71
CA LEU A 3 7.22 -11.45 -10.23
C LEU A 3 8.09 -12.42 -9.42
N SER A 4 9.40 -12.23 -9.51
CA SER A 4 10.37 -12.93 -8.67
C SER A 4 10.23 -12.53 -7.20
N ILE A 5 10.73 -13.35 -6.27
CA ILE A 5 10.66 -13.08 -4.82
C ILE A 5 11.22 -11.69 -4.47
N ASN A 6 12.36 -11.31 -5.04
CA ASN A 6 12.98 -10.01 -4.81
C ASN A 6 12.13 -8.87 -5.37
N GLN A 7 11.60 -9.01 -6.59
CA GLN A 7 10.70 -8.02 -7.19
C GLN A 7 9.44 -7.82 -6.37
N ARG A 8 8.89 -8.89 -5.78
CA ARG A 8 7.74 -8.78 -4.87
C ARG A 8 8.06 -8.04 -3.58
N LYS A 9 9.27 -8.26 -3.02
CA LYS A 9 9.71 -7.54 -1.82
C LYS A 9 9.84 -6.05 -2.13
N ASP A 10 10.47 -5.73 -3.26
CA ASP A 10 10.63 -4.37 -3.75
C ASP A 10 9.27 -3.69 -3.99
N LEU A 11 8.35 -4.37 -4.68
CA LEU A 11 6.99 -3.88 -4.90
C LEU A 11 6.28 -3.53 -3.60
N ARG A 12 6.33 -4.41 -2.60
CA ARG A 12 5.70 -4.15 -1.28
C ARG A 12 6.32 -2.95 -0.58
N LYS A 13 7.64 -2.80 -0.64
CA LYS A 13 8.35 -1.65 -0.06
C LYS A 13 7.92 -0.35 -0.74
N ASN A 14 8.00 -0.32 -2.07
CA ASN A 14 7.66 0.85 -2.89
C ASN A 14 6.19 1.28 -2.70
N LEU A 15 5.26 0.32 -2.62
CA LEU A 15 3.84 0.63 -2.37
C LEU A 15 3.59 1.19 -0.97
N LEU A 16 4.31 0.69 0.04
CA LEU A 16 4.19 1.20 1.41
C LEU A 16 4.75 2.63 1.50
N GLU A 17 5.91 2.88 0.89
CA GLU A 17 6.52 4.20 0.79
C GLU A 17 5.61 5.18 0.03
N GLU A 18 5.00 4.76 -1.09
CA GLU A 18 4.06 5.57 -1.85
C GLU A 18 2.83 5.97 -1.00
N VAL A 19 2.28 5.03 -0.24
CA VAL A 19 1.13 5.27 0.65
C VAL A 19 1.52 6.23 1.79
N TYR A 20 2.70 6.04 2.38
CA TYR A 20 3.26 6.92 3.40
C TYR A 20 3.43 8.35 2.87
N GLU A 21 4.12 8.52 1.74
CA GLU A 21 4.36 9.83 1.15
C GLU A 21 3.05 10.52 0.76
N ASN A 22 2.11 9.79 0.15
CA ASN A 22 0.80 10.35 -0.20
C ASN A 22 0.04 10.84 1.04
N TYR A 23 0.11 10.08 2.13
CA TYR A 23 -0.55 10.43 3.38
C TYR A 23 -0.04 11.77 3.91
N PHE A 24 1.28 11.96 3.99
CA PHE A 24 1.86 13.23 4.47
C PHE A 24 1.72 14.38 3.46
N LYS A 25 1.88 14.12 2.16
CA LYS A 25 1.68 15.14 1.10
C LYS A 25 0.25 15.67 1.05
N LYS A 26 -0.75 14.83 1.41
CA LYS A 26 -2.18 15.19 1.37
C LYS A 26 -2.79 15.43 2.74
N ASN A 27 -1.99 15.77 3.76
CA ASN A 27 -2.45 16.08 5.12
C ASN A 27 -3.36 14.98 5.73
N GLY A 28 -2.99 13.72 5.56
CA GLY A 28 -3.69 12.56 6.10
C GLY A 28 -4.83 12.02 5.23
N ALA A 29 -5.00 12.55 4.01
CA ALA A 29 -5.98 12.03 3.07
C ALA A 29 -5.61 10.62 2.58
N PRO A 30 -6.60 9.74 2.36
CA PRO A 30 -6.35 8.40 1.84
C PRO A 30 -5.87 8.44 0.39
N PHE A 31 -4.96 7.53 0.06
CA PHE A 31 -4.66 7.19 -1.33
C PHE A 31 -5.86 6.45 -1.91
N THR A 32 -6.36 6.88 -3.07
CA THR A 32 -7.59 6.32 -3.66
C THR A 32 -7.27 5.69 -4.99
N GLN A 33 -7.73 4.46 -5.22
CA GLN A 33 -7.66 3.75 -6.49
C GLN A 33 -9.01 3.11 -6.81
N THR A 34 -9.26 2.82 -8.09
CA THR A 34 -10.45 2.05 -8.46
C THR A 34 -10.22 0.55 -8.27
N LYS A 35 -11.30 -0.19 -8.03
CA LYS A 35 -11.28 -1.66 -7.99
C LYS A 35 -10.83 -2.27 -9.31
N GLU A 36 -11.10 -1.60 -10.42
CA GLU A 36 -10.75 -2.08 -11.76
C GLU A 36 -9.25 -1.98 -12.02
N GLU A 37 -8.63 -0.85 -11.69
CA GLU A 37 -7.16 -0.68 -11.73
C GLU A 37 -6.45 -1.71 -10.86
N LEU A 38 -6.96 -1.95 -9.65
CA LEU A 38 -6.35 -2.92 -8.75
C LEU A 38 -6.50 -4.36 -9.26
N ARG A 39 -7.65 -4.71 -9.84
CA ARG A 39 -7.87 -6.04 -10.44
C ARG A 39 -7.03 -6.29 -11.68
N ALA A 40 -6.71 -5.24 -12.43
CA ALA A 40 -5.84 -5.34 -13.60
C ALA A 40 -4.40 -5.70 -13.18
N ASP A 41 -3.95 -5.28 -12.00
CA ASP A 41 -2.63 -5.59 -11.45
C ASP A 41 -2.72 -6.53 -10.23
N LYS A 42 -2.75 -7.84 -10.51
CA LYS A 42 -2.83 -8.88 -9.48
C LYS A 42 -1.66 -8.85 -8.49
N GLU A 43 -0.47 -8.44 -8.90
CA GLU A 43 0.68 -8.40 -7.98
C GLU A 43 0.56 -7.20 -7.03
N LYS A 44 0.01 -6.08 -7.50
CA LYS A 44 -0.33 -4.93 -6.66
C LYS A 44 -1.43 -5.24 -5.65
N ASP A 45 -2.49 -5.95 -6.08
CA ASP A 45 -3.56 -6.43 -5.21
C ASP A 45 -3.03 -7.31 -4.07
N LEU A 46 -2.23 -8.33 -4.42
CA LEU A 46 -1.60 -9.21 -3.44
C LEU A 46 -0.63 -8.47 -2.51
N ALA A 47 0.09 -7.47 -3.02
CA ALA A 47 0.99 -6.66 -2.21
C ALA A 47 0.23 -5.81 -1.19
N TYR A 48 -0.85 -5.14 -1.56
CA TYR A 48 -1.68 -4.41 -0.60
C TYR A 48 -2.35 -5.33 0.40
N GLN A 49 -2.84 -6.50 -0.03
CA GLN A 49 -3.39 -7.48 0.89
C GLN A 49 -2.34 -7.91 1.93
N TYR A 50 -1.12 -8.22 1.49
CA TYR A 50 -0.02 -8.55 2.39
C TYR A 50 0.29 -7.42 3.40
N LEU A 51 0.37 -6.18 2.93
CA LEU A 51 0.65 -5.02 3.79
C LEU A 51 -0.49 -4.77 4.79
N GLN A 52 -1.74 -5.00 4.38
CA GLN A 52 -2.91 -4.90 5.23
C GLN A 52 -2.92 -6.00 6.30
N GLU A 53 -2.65 -7.25 5.93
CA GLU A 53 -2.55 -8.37 6.86
C GLU A 53 -1.39 -8.21 7.86
N LYS A 54 -0.31 -7.54 7.43
CA LYS A 54 0.79 -7.12 8.30
C LYS A 54 0.42 -5.96 9.24
N GLY A 55 -0.73 -5.33 9.06
CA GLY A 55 -1.18 -4.18 9.85
C GLY A 55 -0.43 -2.90 9.54
N LEU A 56 0.25 -2.79 8.39
CA LEU A 56 1.01 -1.60 7.98
C LEU A 56 0.12 -0.58 7.25
N ILE A 57 -0.95 -1.05 6.61
CA ILE A 57 -1.93 -0.20 5.94
C ILE A 57 -3.36 -0.64 6.29
N THR A 58 -4.31 0.23 5.99
CA THR A 58 -5.75 -0.06 6.01
C THR A 58 -6.31 0.17 4.63
N CYS A 59 -7.12 -0.78 4.16
CA CYS A 59 -7.84 -0.71 2.90
C CYS A 59 -9.34 -0.65 3.18
N THR A 60 -9.98 0.48 2.87
CA THR A 60 -11.42 0.68 3.04
C THR A 60 -12.09 0.72 1.67
N GLN A 61 -13.05 -0.15 1.44
CA GLN A 61 -13.80 -0.15 0.18
C GLN A 61 -14.96 0.85 0.25
N MET A 62 -15.07 1.72 -0.76
CA MET A 62 -16.14 2.70 -0.88
C MET A 62 -16.69 2.68 -2.31
N GLY A 63 -17.75 1.88 -2.52
CA GLY A 63 -18.33 1.68 -3.85
C GLY A 63 -17.31 1.05 -4.82
N ASN A 64 -16.98 1.77 -5.90
CA ASN A 64 -15.97 1.35 -6.88
C ASN A 64 -14.53 1.73 -6.51
N TYR A 65 -14.34 2.44 -5.41
CA TYR A 65 -13.03 2.92 -4.96
C TYR A 65 -12.52 2.13 -3.76
N ILE A 66 -11.21 2.07 -3.63
CA ILE A 66 -10.48 1.57 -2.48
C ILE A 66 -9.65 2.73 -1.94
N GLN A 67 -9.89 3.06 -0.67
CA GLN A 67 -9.12 4.04 0.07
C GLN A 67 -8.06 3.32 0.90
N ILE A 68 -6.82 3.74 0.75
CA ILE A 68 -5.65 3.14 1.35
C ILE A 68 -5.00 4.18 2.24
N LYS A 69 -4.77 3.84 3.52
CA LYS A 69 -4.04 4.69 4.47
C LYS A 69 -2.96 3.89 5.18
N PRO A 70 -1.80 4.48 5.50
CA PRO A 70 -0.87 3.85 6.40
C PRO A 70 -1.47 3.80 7.81
N THR A 71 -1.14 2.76 8.57
CA THR A 71 -1.40 2.72 10.02
C THR A 71 -0.25 3.41 10.76
N VAL A 72 -0.43 3.69 12.05
CA VAL A 72 0.69 4.13 12.91
C VAL A 72 1.84 3.13 12.85
N HIS A 73 1.54 1.83 12.89
CA HIS A 73 2.55 0.79 12.76
C HIS A 73 3.28 0.81 11.41
N GLY A 74 2.57 1.10 10.32
CA GLY A 74 3.16 1.25 8.99
C GLY A 74 4.07 2.47 8.87
N ILE A 75 3.67 3.58 9.50
CA ILE A 75 4.46 4.83 9.57
C ILE A 75 5.78 4.54 10.31
N ASP A 76 5.70 4.03 11.54
CA ASP A 76 6.89 3.65 12.33
C ASP A 76 7.80 2.69 11.56
N TYR A 77 7.21 1.72 10.85
CA TYR A 77 7.97 0.75 10.06
C TYR A 77 8.76 1.45 8.94
N VAL A 78 8.13 2.32 8.15
CA VAL A 78 8.82 3.08 7.09
C VAL A 78 9.93 3.96 7.67
N GLU A 79 9.64 4.70 8.74
CA GLU A 79 10.63 5.58 9.38
C GLU A 79 11.80 4.80 10.01
N SER A 80 11.58 3.55 10.41
CA SER A 80 12.64 2.67 10.94
C SER A 80 13.59 2.12 9.87
N LEU A 81 13.15 2.06 8.60
CA LEU A 81 13.97 1.59 7.47
C LEU A 81 14.97 2.64 6.97
N GLU A 82 14.73 3.91 7.27
CA GLU A 82 15.56 5.06 6.87
C GLU A 82 16.65 5.38 7.92
N LYS A 83 16.76 4.57 8.99
CA LYS A 83 17.84 4.64 10.01
C LYS A 83 19.03 3.76 9.64
#